data_AF-K5DFF9-F1
#
_entry.id   AF-K5DFF9-F1
#
_cell.length_a   1.000
_cell.length_b   1.000
_cell.length_c   1.000
_cell.angle_alpha   90.00
_cell.angle_beta   90.00
_cell.angle_gamma   90.00
#
_symmetry.space_group_name_H-M   'P 1'
#
loop_
_entity.id
_entity.type
_entity.pdbx_description
1 polymer ?
#
loop_
_entity_poly.entity_id
_entity_poly.type
_entity_poly.pdbx_seq_one_letter_code
_entity_poly.pdbx_strand_id
1 'polypeptide(L)' 'MAKHPDVGDTRPEFGDGIRSTYIGSYVIFFRQVEGFLEIVRVIRGEVDAPQI' A
#
# COMPACT_ATOMS: atom_id res chain seq x y z
N MET A 1 -7.52 1.32 -7.30
CA MET A 1 -6.52 0.26 -7.12
C MET A 1 -6.92 -1.08 -7.74
N ALA A 2 -8.04 -1.74 -7.40
CA ALA A 2 -8.34 -3.05 -8.04
C ALA A 2 -8.46 -3.01 -9.59
N LYS A 3 -9.03 -1.95 -10.17
CA LYS A 3 -9.15 -1.76 -11.63
C LYS A 3 -7.88 -1.19 -12.29
N HIS A 4 -6.96 -0.65 -11.48
CA HIS A 4 -5.72 0.03 -11.90
C HIS A 4 -4.65 -0.28 -10.85
N PRO A 5 -4.06 -1.49 -10.88
CA PRO A 5 -3.16 -2.00 -9.83
C PRO A 5 -1.77 -1.34 -9.88
N ASP A 6 -1.48 -0.59 -10.92
CA ASP A 6 -0.29 0.22 -11.15
C ASP A 6 -0.34 1.60 -10.49
N VAL A 7 -1.47 1.98 -9.86
CA VAL A 7 -1.57 3.27 -9.17
C VAL A 7 -0.65 3.34 -7.95
N GLY A 8 -0.33 4.57 -7.53
CA GLY A 8 0.44 4.82 -6.32
C GLY A 8 1.94 4.56 -6.48
N ASP A 9 2.68 4.86 -5.43
CA ASP A 9 4.13 4.83 -5.42
C ASP A 9 4.66 3.43 -5.14
N THR A 10 5.70 3.01 -5.87
CA THR A 10 6.45 1.80 -5.56
C THR A 10 7.19 1.97 -4.24
N ARG A 11 7.16 0.93 -3.40
CA ARG A 11 7.78 0.90 -2.08
C ARG A 11 8.75 -0.29 -1.95
N PRO A 12 9.88 -0.30 -2.70
CA PRO A 12 10.84 -1.39 -2.64
C PRO A 12 11.40 -1.61 -1.22
N GLU A 13 11.36 -0.60 -0.36
CA GLU A 13 11.75 -0.69 1.05
C GLU A 13 10.88 -1.65 1.88
N PHE A 14 9.66 -1.96 1.43
CA PHE A 14 8.72 -2.87 2.13
C PHE A 14 8.58 -4.24 1.45
N GLY A 15 9.37 -4.49 0.40
CA GLY A 15 9.39 -5.75 -0.34
C GLY A 15 8.98 -5.61 -1.80
N ASP A 16 9.19 -6.69 -2.56
CA ASP A 16 8.98 -6.71 -4.01
C ASP A 16 7.51 -6.53 -4.38
N GLY A 17 7.28 -5.62 -5.35
CA GLY A 17 5.95 -5.34 -5.88
C GLY A 17 5.01 -4.60 -4.93
N ILE A 18 5.48 -4.18 -3.75
CA ILE A 18 4.69 -3.35 -2.84
C ILE A 18 4.52 -1.95 -3.42
N ARG A 19 3.29 -1.47 -3.37
CA ARG A 19 2.88 -0.11 -3.71
C ARG A 19 2.13 0.51 -2.55
N SER A 20 2.11 1.84 -2.50
CA SER A 20 1.31 2.59 -1.54
C SER A 20 0.45 3.65 -2.20
N THR A 21 -0.74 3.88 -1.67
CA THR A 21 -1.56 5.05 -2.03
C THR A 21 -2.13 5.71 -0.78
N TYR A 22 -2.35 7.03 -0.87
CA TYR A 22 -3.06 7.79 0.16
C TYR A 22 -4.57 7.80 -0.12
N ILE A 23 -5.38 7.56 0.90
CA ILE A 23 -6.83 7.75 0.88
C ILE A 23 -7.23 8.48 2.16
N GLY A 24 -7.52 9.78 2.05
CA GLY A 24 -7.73 10.64 3.21
C GLY A 24 -6.50 10.61 4.12
N SER A 25 -6.73 10.38 5.42
CA SER A 25 -5.66 10.25 6.42
C SER A 25 -5.07 8.84 6.52
N TYR A 26 -5.20 7.99 5.51
CA TYR A 26 -4.67 6.63 5.51
C TYR A 26 -3.69 6.36 4.37
N VAL A 27 -2.68 5.55 4.66
CA VAL A 27 -1.77 4.96 3.67
C VAL A 27 -2.12 3.48 3.54
N ILE A 28 -2.38 3.05 2.31
CA ILE A 28 -2.73 1.67 2.00
C ILE A 28 -1.56 1.06 1.24
N PHE A 29 -0.99 -0.01 1.78
CA PHE A 29 0.04 -0.83 1.16
C PHE A 29 -0.61 -2.03 0.49
N PHE A 30 -0.25 -2.28 -0.76
CA PHE A 30 -0.81 -3.36 -1.55
C PHE A 30 0.18 -3.87 -2.58
N ARG A 31 -0.06 -5.06 -3.11
CA ARG A 31 0.66 -5.62 -4.26
C ARG A 31 -0.30 -6.38 -5.17
N GLN A 32 0.14 -6.62 -6.39
CA GLN A 32 -0.58 -7.50 -7.31
C GLN A 32 0.05 -8.90 -7.30
N VAL A 33 -0.76 -9.93 -7.09
CA VAL A 33 -0.35 -11.34 -7.10
C VAL A 33 -1.35 -12.12 -7.93
N GLU A 34 -0.90 -12.80 -8.99
CA GLU A 34 -1.72 -13.73 -9.80
C GLU A 34 -3.11 -13.20 -10.22
N GLY A 35 -3.18 -11.93 -10.62
CA GLY A 35 -4.43 -11.29 -11.06
C GLY A 35 -5.31 -10.75 -9.91
N PHE A 36 -4.88 -10.90 -8.67
CA PHE A 36 -5.52 -10.34 -7.48
C PHE A 36 -4.75 -9.14 -6.94
N LEU A 37 -5.46 -8.28 -6.22
CA LEU A 37 -4.89 -7.20 -5.44
C LEU A 37 -4.88 -7.62 -3.97
N GLU A 38 -3.70 -7.79 -3.40
CA GLU A 38 -3.51 -8.11 -1.99
C GLU A 38 -3.29 -6.82 -1.21
N ILE A 39 -4.15 -6.53 -0.23
CA ILE A 39 -3.92 -5.45 0.73
C ILE A 39 -3.01 -5.99 1.83
N VAL A 40 -1.80 -5.44 1.92
CA VAL A 40 -0.78 -5.87 2.87
C VAL A 40 -0.96 -5.18 4.22
N ARG A 41 -1.26 -3.88 4.21
CA ARG A 41 -1.47 -3.10 5.43
C ARG A 41 -2.25 -1.82 5.15
N VAL A 42 -3.00 -1.35 6.14
CA VAL A 42 -3.59 -0.01 6.17
C VAL A 42 -3.12 0.68 7.43
N ILE A 43 -2.47 1.83 7.28
CA ILE A 43 -2.02 2.67 8.41
C ILE A 43 -2.67 4.04 8.32
N ARG A 44 -2.86 4.70 9.46
CA ARG A 44 -3.23 6.12 9.47
C ARG A 44 -1.96 6.94 9.23
N GLY A 45 -1.98 7.82 8.23
CA GLY A 45 -0.84 8.60 7.76
C GLY A 45 -0.35 9.70 8.71
N GLU A 46 -1.11 10.00 9.77
CA GLU A 46 -0.68 10.88 10.88
C GLU A 46 0.20 10.14 11.91
N VAL A 47 0.44 8.84 11.73
CA VAL A 47 1.20 8.03 12.66
C VAL A 47 2.67 8.10 12.26
N ASP A 48 3.39 9.05 12.86
CA ASP A 48 4.84 9.26 12.66
C ASP A 48 5.71 8.09 13.18
N ALA A 49 5.12 7.10 13.87
CA ALA A 49 5.77 5.84 14.23
C ALA A 49 4.73 4.73 14.48
N PRO A 50 4.81 3.56 13.79
CA PRO A 50 3.91 2.44 14.06
C PRO A 50 4.05 2.00 15.53
N GLN A 51 2.93 2.02 16.27
CA GLN A 51 2.86 1.46 17.62
C GLN A 51 3.03 -0.06 17.49
N ILE A 52 4.16 -0.56 17.98
CA ILE A 52 4.52 -1.98 18.06
C ILE A 52 3.92 -2.59 19.33
#